data_AF-A0A1B8P749-F1
#
_entry.id   AF-A0A1B8P749-F1
#
_cell.length_a   1.000
_cell.length_b   1.000
_cell.length_c   1.000
_cell.angle_alpha   90.00
_cell.angle_beta   90.00
_cell.angle_gamma   90.00
#
_symmetry.space_group_name_H-M   'P 1'
#
loop_
_entity.id
_entity.type
_entity.pdbx_description
1 polymer ?
#
loop_
_entity_poly.entity_id
_entity_poly.type
_entity_poly.pdbx_seq_one_letter_code
_entity_poly.pdbx_strand_id
1 'polypeptide(L)'
;MDMLRGLVANGFGFSLFNTPLSAFEALDGGGLKPLRLEDEARPLSMGIACLRGLRLSPAAEAMHRLARDPEARGEVFARLGDGQAEPADA
;
A
#
# COMPACT_ATOMS: atom_id res chain seq x y z
N MET A 1 -9.06 0.99 1.95
CA MET A 1 -9.34 -0.45 1.66
C MET A 1 -10.56 -0.92 2.47
N ASP A 2 -11.51 -0.04 2.76
CA ASP A 2 -12.43 -0.25 3.89
C ASP A 2 -13.70 -1.00 3.49
N MET A 3 -14.20 -0.75 2.28
CA MET A 3 -15.36 -1.44 1.73
C MET A 3 -15.12 -2.94 1.59
N LEU A 4 -13.98 -3.35 1.01
CA LEU A 4 -13.64 -4.77 0.84
C LEU A 4 -13.57 -5.49 2.18
N ARG A 5 -12.97 -4.85 3.18
CA ARG A 5 -12.87 -5.37 4.54
C ARG A 5 -14.26 -5.56 5.17
N GLY A 6 -15.14 -4.57 5.03
CA GLY A 6 -16.53 -4.69 5.50
C GLY A 6 -17.28 -5.86 4.83
N LEU A 7 -17.13 -6.06 3.52
CA LEU A 7 -17.77 -7.17 2.81
C LEU A 7 -17.27 -8.54 3.32
N VAL A 8 -15.96 -8.71 3.49
CA VAL A 8 -15.39 -9.97 4.00
C VAL A 8 -15.80 -10.20 5.45
N ALA A 9 -15.74 -9.17 6.30
CA ALA A 9 -16.12 -9.26 7.71
C ALA A 9 -17.61 -9.62 7.91
N ASN A 10 -18.49 -9.17 7.00
CA ASN A 10 -19.92 -9.47 7.01
C ASN A 10 -20.25 -10.82 6.32
N GLY A 11 -19.25 -11.63 5.95
CA GLY A 11 -19.46 -12.98 5.44
C GLY A 11 -19.75 -13.08 3.94
N PHE A 12 -19.52 -12.03 3.16
CA PHE A 12 -19.73 -12.05 1.70
C PHE A 12 -18.64 -12.79 0.90
N GLY A 13 -17.70 -13.45 1.57
CA GLY A 13 -16.68 -14.30 0.95
C GLY A 13 -15.26 -13.96 1.39
N PHE A 14 -14.31 -14.13 0.47
CA PHE A 14 -12.88 -13.91 0.71
C PHE A 14 -12.31 -12.89 -0.27
N SER A 15 -11.18 -12.28 0.06
CA SER A 15 -10.46 -11.36 -0.83
C SER A 15 -8.96 -11.58 -0.75
N LEU A 16 -8.27 -11.34 -1.87
CA LEU A 16 -6.82 -11.43 -1.99
C LEU A 16 -6.24 -10.02 -2.11
N PHE A 17 -5.21 -9.74 -1.30
CA PHE A 17 -4.49 -8.48 -1.33
C PHE A 17 -3.06 -8.71 -1.82
N ASN A 18 -2.60 -7.83 -2.70
CA ASN A 18 -1.22 -7.81 -3.19
C ASN A 18 -0.26 -7.05 -2.26
N THR A 19 -0.76 -6.48 -1.18
CA THR A 19 0.01 -5.83 -0.12
C THR A 19 -0.47 -6.31 1.25
N PRO A 20 0.38 -6.29 2.29
CA PRO A 20 -0.08 -6.51 3.66
C PRO A 20 -1.23 -5.55 4.03
N LEU A 21 -2.18 -6.05 4.82
CA LEU A 21 -3.22 -5.21 5.39
C LEU A 21 -2.64 -4.41 6.56
N SER A 22 -2.97 -3.12 6.63
CA SER A 22 -2.59 -2.25 7.74
C SER A 22 -3.47 -2.42 8.98
N ALA A 23 -4.64 -3.05 8.85
CA ALA A 23 -5.52 -3.38 9.97
C ALA A 23 -6.43 -4.55 9.60
N PHE A 24 -6.72 -5.39 10.59
CA PHE A 24 -7.52 -6.62 10.46
C PHE A 24 -8.97 -6.44 10.91
N GLU A 25 -9.37 -5.23 11.27
CA GLU A 25 -10.75 -4.89 11.63
C GLU A 25 -11.40 -4.09 10.50
N ALA A 26 -12.68 -4.40 10.25
CA ALA A 26 -13.56 -3.53 9.48
C ALA A 26 -14.05 -2.36 10.34
N LEU A 27 -14.67 -1.36 9.70
CA LEU A 27 -15.13 -0.14 10.40
C LEU A 27 -16.25 -0.40 11.41
N ASP A 28 -16.97 -1.52 11.26
CA ASP A 28 -18.01 -1.99 12.18
C ASP A 28 -17.44 -2.86 13.31
N GLY A 29 -16.11 -3.02 13.40
CA GLY A 29 -15.44 -3.89 14.35
C GLY A 29 -15.43 -5.38 13.95
N GLY A 30 -15.95 -5.72 12.76
CA GLY A 30 -15.90 -7.08 12.25
C GLY A 30 -14.45 -7.52 11.96
N GLY A 31 -14.04 -8.64 12.55
CA GLY A 31 -12.66 -9.14 12.42
C GLY A 31 -12.40 -9.86 11.09
N LEU A 32 -11.16 -9.73 10.60
CA LEU A 32 -10.63 -10.44 9.45
C LEU A 32 -9.51 -11.38 9.89
N LYS A 33 -9.49 -12.58 9.33
CA LYS A 33 -8.38 -13.52 9.52
C LYS A 33 -7.46 -13.49 8.29
N PRO A 34 -6.27 -12.88 8.37
CA PRO A 34 -5.34 -12.90 7.25
C PRO A 34 -4.79 -14.31 7.03
N LEU A 35 -4.58 -14.66 5.76
CA LEU A 35 -3.83 -15.86 5.37
C LEU A 35 -2.70 -15.42 4.45
N ARG A 36 -1.46 -15.66 4.85
CA ARG A 36 -0.30 -15.43 3.98
C ARG A 36 -0.29 -16.53 2.93
N LEU A 37 -0.40 -16.14 1.66
CA LEU A 37 -0.19 -17.05 0.53
C LEU A 37 1.29 -17.02 0.15
N GLU A 38 1.87 -18.22 0.05
CA GLU A 38 3.22 -18.44 -0.45
C GLU A 38 3.10 -19.13 -1.80
N ASP A 39 3.61 -18.48 -2.85
CA ASP A 39 3.61 -18.98 -4.22
C ASP A 39 4.78 -18.34 -4.98
N GLU A 40 5.29 -18.99 -6.03
CA GLU A 40 6.29 -18.44 -6.95
C GLU A 40 5.64 -17.46 -7.96
N ALA A 41 4.76 -16.59 -7.47
CA ALA A 41 4.09 -15.60 -8.28
C ALA A 41 5.07 -14.45 -8.62
N ARG A 42 5.02 -13.98 -9.87
CA ARG A 42 5.78 -12.77 -10.27
C ARG A 42 5.30 -11.56 -9.45
N PRO A 43 6.20 -10.84 -8.76
CA PRO A 43 5.83 -9.65 -7.99
C PRO A 43 5.17 -8.60 -8.88
N LEU A 44 4.11 -7.97 -8.38
CA LEU A 44 3.52 -6.80 -9.03
C LEU A 44 4.43 -5.59 -8.82
N SER A 45 4.84 -4.95 -9.92
CA SER A 45 5.63 -3.73 -9.89
C SER A 45 4.74 -2.50 -10.03
N MET A 46 4.92 -1.53 -9.13
CA MET A 46 4.34 -0.19 -9.26
C MET A 46 5.32 0.72 -10.00
N GLY A 47 4.82 1.56 -10.91
CA GLY A 47 5.64 2.51 -11.66
C GLY A 47 4.88 3.79 -11.97
N ILE A 48 5.64 4.84 -12.33
CA ILE A 48 5.10 6.09 -12.85
C ILE A 48 5.23 6.08 -14.38
N ALA A 49 4.11 6.34 -15.07
CA ALA A 49 4.11 6.57 -16.51
C ALA A 49 4.36 8.05 -16.82
N CYS A 50 5.30 8.33 -17.72
CA CYS A 50 5.64 9.68 -18.17
C CYS A 50 5.48 9.80 -19.68
N LEU A 51 4.96 10.94 -20.15
CA LEU A 51 4.89 11.23 -21.58
C LEU A 51 6.29 11.57 -22.10
N ARG A 52 6.72 10.89 -23.17
CA ARG A 52 8.04 11.11 -23.79
C ARG A 52 8.12 12.54 -24.34
N GLY A 53 9.21 13.24 -24.04
CA GLY A 53 9.49 14.58 -24.55
C GLY A 53 8.82 15.72 -23.76
N LEU A 54 8.04 15.41 -22.72
CA LEU A 54 7.51 16.44 -21.82
C LEU A 54 8.62 16.92 -20.88
N ARG A 55 8.76 18.25 -20.73
CA ARG A 55 9.57 18.82 -19.65
C ARG A 55 8.79 18.72 -18.35
N LEU A 56 9.40 18.08 -17.35
CA LEU A 56 8.80 17.97 -16.03
C LEU A 56 8.85 19.34 -15.33
N SER A 57 7.80 19.65 -14.58
CA SER A 57 7.86 20.75 -13.62
C SER A 57 8.71 20.32 -12.41
N PRO A 58 9.23 21.26 -11.60
CA PRO A 58 9.97 20.92 -10.39
C PRO A 58 9.19 19.99 -9.43
N ALA A 59 7.87 20.17 -9.33
CA ALA A 59 7.01 19.30 -8.54
C ALA A 59 6.93 17.87 -9.13
N ALA A 60 6.84 17.75 -10.46
CA ALA A 60 6.83 16.45 -11.12
C ALA A 60 8.18 15.72 -11.01
N GLU A 61 9.30 16.46 -11.05
CA GLU A 61 10.63 15.90 -10.79
C GLU A 61 10.76 15.39 -9.35
N ALA A 62 10.27 16.17 -8.37
CA ALA A 62 10.25 15.76 -6.98
C ALA A 62 9.41 14.49 -6.75
N MET A 63 8.22 14.42 -7.34
CA MET A 63 7.38 13.21 -7.29
C MET A 63 8.05 12.01 -7.96
N HIS A 64 8.70 12.21 -9.11
CA HIS A 64 9.41 11.15 -9.82
C HIS A 64 10.58 10.60 -9.00
N ARG A 65 11.32 11.48 -8.32
CA ARG A 65 12.38 11.08 -7.37
C ARG A 65 11.79 10.29 -6.22
N LEU A 66 10.75 10.81 -5.56
CA LEU A 66 10.05 10.14 -4.46
C LEU A 66 9.52 8.75 -4.88
N ALA A 67 9.10 8.57 -6.13
CA ALA A 67 8.56 7.30 -6.57
C ALA A 67 9.60 6.28 -7.06
N ARG A 68 10.86 6.67 -7.27
CA ARG A 68 11.91 5.76 -7.75
C ARG A 68 12.97 5.45 -6.72
N ASP A 69 13.22 6.37 -5.80
CA ASP A 69 14.32 6.30 -4.85
C ASP A 69 13.81 5.88 -3.45
N PRO A 70 14.17 4.67 -2.98
CA PRO A 70 13.80 4.20 -1.64
C PRO A 70 14.33 5.09 -0.52
N GLU A 71 15.50 5.71 -0.69
CA GLU A 71 16.11 6.57 0.33
C GLU A 71 15.38 7.91 0.41
N ALA A 72 15.08 8.52 -0.74
CA ALA A 72 14.28 9.74 -0.81
C ALA A 72 12.86 9.54 -0.24
N ARG A 73 12.28 8.33 -0.35
CA ARG A 73 11.03 7.97 0.33
C ARG A 73 11.20 8.02 1.84
N GLY A 74 12.20 7.31 2.37
CA GLY A 74 12.46 7.26 3.82
C GLY A 74 12.64 8.64 4.43
N GLU A 75 13.43 9.52 3.81
CA GLU A 75 13.65 10.89 4.29
C GLU A 75 12.37 11.74 4.30
N VAL A 76 11.53 11.58 3.28
CA VAL A 76 10.28 12.36 3.17
C VAL A 76 9.25 11.88 4.17
N PHE A 77 9.06 10.57 4.33
CA PHE A 77 8.13 10.02 5.32
C PHE A 77 8.60 10.28 6.76
N ALA A 78 9.91 10.19 7.03
CA ALA A 78 10.46 10.57 8.33
C ALA A 78 10.21 12.05 8.69
N ARG A 79 10.24 12.95 7.70
CA ARG A 79 9.95 14.39 7.90
C ARG A 79 8.46 14.71 8.06
N LEU A 80 7.59 13.90 7.47
CA LEU A 80 6.13 14.10 7.50
C LEU A 80 5.45 13.37 8.67
N GLY A 81 6.22 12.62 9.46
CA GLY A 81 5.69 11.71 10.48
C GLY A 81 5.27 10.41 9.82
N ASP A 82 5.83 9.30 10.29
CA ASP A 82 5.42 7.98 9.88
C ASP A 82 3.96 7.76 10.31
N GLY A 83 3.04 7.83 9.36
CA GLY A 83 1.72 7.22 9.49
C GLY A 83 1.88 5.69 9.43
N GLN A 84 2.69 5.13 10.33
CA GLN A 84 2.88 3.69 10.44
C GLN A 84 1.68 3.09 11.17
N ALA A 85 0.92 2.28 10.45
CA ALA A 85 0.20 1.18 11.08
C ALA A 85 1.27 0.18 11.56
N GLU A 86 1.45 0.08 12.87
CA GLU A 86 2.36 -0.89 13.47
C GLU A 86 1.99 -2.32 13.04
N PRO A 87 2.97 -3.18 12.79
CA PRO A 87 2.71 -4.60 12.62
C PRO A 87 2.26 -5.17 13.98
N ALA A 88 1.02 -5.64 14.04
CA ALA A 88 0.55 -6.39 15.20
C ALA A 88 1.31 -7.71 15.28
N ASP A 89 2.23 -7.80 16.23
CA ASP A 89 2.94 -9.02 16.62
C ASP A 89 2.00 -10.00 17.35
N ALA A 90 2.13 -11.28 16.95
CA ALA A 90 1.74 -12.53 17.61
C ALA A 90 0.25 -12.84 17.90
#